data_AF-A0A2N5A5A1-F1
#
_entry.id   AF-A0A2N5A5A1-F1
#
_cell.length_a   1.000
_cell.length_b   1.000
_cell.length_c   1.000
_cell.angle_alpha   90.00
_cell.angle_beta   90.00
_cell.angle_gamma   90.00
#
_symmetry.space_group_name_H-M   'P 1'
#
loop_
_entity.id
_entity.type
_entity.pdbx_description
1 polymer ?
#
loop_
_entity_poly.entity_id
_entity_poly.type
_entity_poly.pdbx_seq_one_letter_code
_entity_poly.pdbx_strand_id
1 'polypeptide(L)'
;FHLSGRIVAAICAAPATVLVPHQLFPIGNMTGFPALKEHIPADQWQDKRVVWDPRVNLLTSQGPGTSIDFALKMIDLLVGREKAYEVASQLVMAAGIYNYYEA
;
A
#
# COMPACT_ATOMS: atom_id res chain seq x y z
N PHE A 1 5.48 15.52 -1.86
CA PHE A 1 4.96 14.59 -2.89
C PHE A 1 3.45 14.75 -3.06
N HIS A 2 2.66 14.54 -1.99
CA HIS A 2 1.19 14.68 -2.03
C HIS A 2 0.69 15.99 -2.68
N LEU A 3 1.15 17.17 -2.23
CA LEU A 3 0.70 18.47 -2.75
C LEU A 3 1.04 18.72 -4.24
N SER A 4 1.91 17.91 -4.83
CA SER A 4 2.24 17.98 -6.25
C SER A 4 1.60 16.84 -7.05
N GLY A 5 0.54 16.22 -6.52
CA GLY A 5 -0.19 15.12 -7.17
C GLY A 5 0.56 13.78 -7.26
N ARG A 6 1.75 13.66 -6.64
CA ARG A 6 2.54 12.42 -6.68
C ARG A 6 2.11 11.43 -5.60
N ILE A 7 2.27 10.15 -5.88
CA ILE A 7 2.00 9.06 -4.94
C ILE A 7 2.93 9.15 -3.73
N VAL A 8 2.37 8.90 -2.54
CA VAL A 8 3.13 8.58 -1.33
C VAL A 8 2.87 7.12 -0.99
N ALA A 9 3.94 6.36 -0.78
CA ALA A 9 3.88 4.93 -0.50
C ALA A 9 4.56 4.65 0.85
N ALA A 10 3.88 4.01 1.80
CA ALA A 10 4.38 3.77 3.16
C ALA A 10 3.99 2.37 3.67
N ILE A 11 4.94 1.64 4.26
CA ILE A 11 4.75 0.25 4.69
C ILE A 11 5.09 0.05 6.17
N CYS A 12 4.50 -0.98 6.78
CA CYS A 12 4.82 -1.44 8.13
C CYS A 12 4.48 -0.38 9.18
N ALA A 13 5.46 0.10 9.95
CA ALA A 13 5.25 1.09 10.99
C ALA A 13 5.01 2.51 10.45
N ALA A 14 5.50 2.81 9.24
CA ALA A 14 5.53 4.19 8.73
C ALA A 14 4.16 4.89 8.66
N PRO A 15 3.04 4.22 8.30
CA PRO A 15 1.71 4.82 8.40
C PRO A 15 1.38 5.32 9.81
N ALA A 16 1.58 4.47 10.82
CA ALA A 16 1.27 4.78 12.21
C ALA A 16 2.25 5.77 12.86
N THR A 17 3.53 5.74 12.49
CA THR A 17 4.57 6.53 13.17
C THR A 17 4.93 7.84 12.47
N VAL A 18 4.60 7.99 11.19
CA VAL A 18 4.89 9.20 10.41
C VAL A 18 3.63 9.84 9.88
N LEU A 19 2.77 9.09 9.17
CA LEU A 19 1.62 9.69 8.49
C LEU A 19 0.58 10.21 9.47
N VAL A 20 0.25 9.44 10.50
CA VAL A 20 -0.75 9.81 11.51
C VAL A 20 -0.27 10.96 12.42
N PRO A 21 0.90 10.91 13.09
CA PRO A 21 1.29 11.95 14.04
C PRO A 21 1.48 13.32 13.40
N HIS A 22 1.82 13.35 12.11
CA HIS A 22 2.00 14.58 11.33
C HIS A 22 0.77 14.99 10.52
N GLN A 23 -0.37 14.29 10.67
CA GLN A 23 -1.63 14.60 10.00
C GLN A 23 -1.49 14.75 8.48
N LEU A 24 -0.63 13.94 7.86
CA LEU A 24 -0.29 14.10 6.44
C LEU A 24 -1.46 13.69 5.52
N PHE A 25 -2.33 12.79 5.99
CA PHE A 25 -3.48 12.26 5.26
C PHE A 25 -4.70 12.12 6.18
N PRO A 26 -5.35 13.23 6.59
CA PRO A 26 -6.36 13.22 7.67
C PRO A 26 -7.67 12.52 7.30
N ILE A 27 -7.93 12.28 6.01
CA ILE A 27 -9.12 11.57 5.51
C ILE A 27 -8.76 10.29 4.73
N GLY A 28 -7.47 9.96 4.66
CA GLY A 28 -6.96 8.87 3.83
C GLY A 28 -7.20 7.52 4.49
N ASN A 29 -7.73 6.57 3.73
CA ASN A 29 -7.80 5.18 4.16
C ASN A 29 -6.40 4.56 4.10
N MET A 30 -5.99 3.86 5.16
CA MET A 30 -4.65 3.27 5.23
C MET A 30 -4.64 1.97 6.02
N THR A 31 -3.61 1.17 5.74
CA THR A 31 -3.20 0.05 6.59
C THR A 31 -1.80 0.29 7.13
N GLY A 32 -1.32 -0.61 7.98
CA GLY A 32 0.01 -0.57 8.57
C GLY A 32 0.29 -1.86 9.34
N PHE A 33 1.37 -1.88 10.10
CA PHE A 33 1.73 -3.04 10.92
C PHE A 33 0.61 -3.34 11.92
N PRO A 34 0.03 -4.56 11.95
CA PRO A 34 -1.15 -4.85 12.77
C PRO A 34 -0.97 -4.57 14.27
N ALA A 35 0.23 -4.78 14.82
CA ALA A 35 0.52 -4.48 16.23
C ALA A 35 0.51 -2.97 16.55
N LEU A 36 0.53 -2.10 15.54
CA LEU A 36 0.42 -0.65 15.67
C LEU A 36 -0.95 -0.12 15.23
N LYS A 37 -1.94 -0.99 14.98
CA LYS A 37 -3.30 -0.61 14.58
C LYS A 37 -3.90 0.49 15.46
N GLU A 38 -3.68 0.42 16.77
CA GLU A 38 -4.23 1.38 17.74
C GLU A 38 -3.71 2.81 17.56
N HIS A 39 -2.61 2.98 16.81
CA HIS A 39 -2.04 4.29 16.47
C HIS A 39 -2.64 4.87 15.18
N ILE A 40 -3.56 4.16 14.51
CA ILE A 40 -4.27 4.64 13.32
C ILE A 40 -5.74 4.85 13.71
N PRO A 41 -6.35 6.02 13.39
CA PRO A 41 -7.77 6.26 13.66
C PRO A 41 -8.66 5.17 13.08
N ALA A 42 -9.65 4.74 13.86
CA ALA A 42 -10.46 3.57 13.54
C ALA A 42 -11.26 3.71 12.23
N ASP A 43 -11.62 4.94 11.85
CA ASP A 43 -12.29 5.30 10.61
C ASP A 43 -11.35 5.29 9.38
N GLN A 44 -10.03 5.41 9.59
CA GLN A 44 -9.02 5.31 8.55
C GLN A 44 -8.46 3.90 8.36
N TRP A 45 -8.49 3.08 9.43
CA TRP A 45 -7.89 1.74 9.43
C TRP A 45 -8.59 0.78 8.46
N GLN A 46 -7.78 0.13 7.64
CA GLN A 46 -8.18 -0.94 6.74
C GLN A 46 -7.33 -2.18 6.99
N ASP A 47 -7.94 -3.28 7.41
CA ASP A 47 -7.23 -4.55 7.63
C ASP A 47 -7.08 -5.33 6.32
N LYS A 48 -6.18 -4.86 5.46
CA LYS A 48 -5.86 -5.44 4.16
C LYS A 48 -4.36 -5.42 3.96
N ARG A 49 -3.82 -6.43 3.25
CA ARG A 49 -2.38 -6.54 2.97
C ARG A 49 -1.82 -5.26 2.34
N VAL A 50 -2.54 -4.72 1.36
CA VAL A 50 -2.24 -3.46 0.64
C VAL A 50 -3.51 -2.61 0.54
N VAL A 51 -3.37 -1.31 0.71
CA VAL A 51 -4.45 -0.32 0.59
C VAL A 51 -4.02 0.81 -0.32
N TRP A 52 -4.77 1.03 -1.39
CA TRP A 52 -4.64 2.17 -2.29
C TRP A 52 -5.84 3.10 -2.11
N ASP A 53 -5.58 4.34 -1.71
CA ASP A 53 -6.59 5.40 -1.67
C ASP A 53 -6.33 6.42 -2.79
N PRO A 54 -7.05 6.32 -3.93
CA PRO A 54 -6.85 7.21 -5.07
C PRO A 54 -7.27 8.65 -4.79
N ARG A 55 -8.10 8.91 -3.77
CA ARG A 55 -8.56 10.27 -3.46
C ARG A 55 -7.43 11.18 -2.98
N VAL A 56 -6.41 10.57 -2.37
CA VAL A 56 -5.25 11.27 -1.79
C VAL A 56 -3.91 10.79 -2.33
N ASN A 57 -3.92 9.87 -3.31
CA ASN A 57 -2.74 9.20 -3.86
C ASN A 57 -1.84 8.54 -2.79
N LEU A 58 -2.46 7.81 -1.86
CA LEU A 58 -1.78 7.13 -0.77
C LEU A 58 -1.81 5.61 -0.97
N LEU A 59 -0.62 4.99 -1.02
CA LEU A 59 -0.46 3.54 -1.01
C LEU A 59 0.13 3.11 0.34
N THR A 60 -0.50 2.17 1.02
CA THR A 60 0.01 1.60 2.28
C THR A 60 -0.03 0.07 2.32
N SER A 61 0.80 -0.53 3.17
CA SER A 61 0.92 -2.00 3.31
C SER A 61 1.38 -2.42 4.71
N GLN A 62 1.10 -3.68 5.09
CA GLN A 62 1.18 -4.10 6.50
C GLN A 62 2.58 -4.45 7.02
N GLY A 63 3.49 -5.00 6.23
CA GLY A 63 4.79 -5.43 6.76
C GLY A 63 5.65 -6.24 5.78
N PRO A 64 6.74 -6.88 6.27
CA PRO A 64 7.69 -7.61 5.42
C PRO A 64 7.03 -8.65 4.51
N GLY A 65 6.08 -9.42 5.06
CA GLY A 65 5.33 -10.45 4.30
C GLY A 65 4.35 -9.90 3.27
N THR A 66 4.19 -8.58 3.16
CA THR A 66 3.34 -7.90 2.15
C THR A 66 4.16 -7.02 1.19
N SER A 67 5.50 -7.07 1.28
CA SER A 67 6.38 -6.25 0.46
C SER A 67 6.23 -6.50 -1.03
N ILE A 68 6.00 -7.76 -1.43
CA ILE A 68 5.75 -8.14 -2.83
C ILE A 68 4.45 -7.52 -3.32
N ASP A 69 3.34 -7.70 -2.58
CA ASP A 69 2.04 -7.12 -2.92
C ASP A 69 2.13 -5.59 -3.07
N PHE A 70 2.84 -4.94 -2.15
CA PHE A 70 3.06 -3.50 -2.12
C PHE A 70 3.84 -3.01 -3.34
N ALA A 71 4.97 -3.66 -3.64
CA ALA A 71 5.81 -3.29 -4.78
C ALA A 71 5.10 -3.53 -6.11
N LEU A 72 4.38 -4.64 -6.26
CA LEU A 72 3.59 -4.91 -7.47
C LEU A 72 2.47 -3.89 -7.64
N LYS A 73 1.82 -3.45 -6.56
CA LYS A 73 0.82 -2.38 -6.65
C LYS A 73 1.44 -1.04 -7.05
N MET A 74 2.67 -0.74 -6.62
CA MET A 74 3.39 0.45 -7.10
C MET A 74 3.67 0.37 -8.61
N ILE A 75 4.08 -0.79 -9.12
CA ILE A 75 4.34 -0.99 -10.55
C ILE A 75 3.04 -0.81 -11.35
N ASP A 76 1.94 -1.40 -10.88
CA ASP A 76 0.62 -1.25 -11.48
C ASP A 76 0.19 0.23 -11.57
N LEU A 77 0.37 1.00 -10.49
CA LEU A 77 -0.01 2.41 -10.45
C LEU A 77 0.90 3.34 -11.28
N LEU A 78 2.18 3.00 -11.43
CA LEU A 78 3.17 3.86 -12.09
C LEU A 78 3.42 3.51 -13.56
N VAL A 79 3.31 2.24 -13.91
CA VAL A 79 3.71 1.71 -15.23
C VAL A 79 2.59 0.91 -15.89
N GLY A 80 1.63 0.41 -15.12
CA GLY A 80 0.46 -0.30 -15.61
C GLY A 80 0.44 -1.78 -15.24
N ARG A 81 -0.75 -2.37 -15.39
CA ARG A 81 -1.07 -3.73 -14.96
C ARG A 81 -0.22 -4.79 -15.69
N GLU A 82 -0.01 -4.67 -17.00
CA GLU A 82 0.76 -5.68 -17.74
C GLU A 82 2.19 -5.78 -17.20
N LYS A 83 2.79 -4.64 -16.83
CA LYS A 83 4.14 -4.62 -16.25
C LYS A 83 4.17 -5.21 -14.85
N ALA A 84 3.14 -4.97 -14.04
CA ALA A 84 3.01 -5.61 -12.74
C ALA A 84 2.91 -7.14 -12.88
N TYR A 85 2.14 -7.64 -13.86
CA TYR A 85 2.05 -9.07 -14.15
C TYR A 85 3.37 -9.65 -14.66
N GLU A 86 4.04 -8.97 -15.60
CA GLU A 86 5.35 -9.38 -16.12
C GLU A 86 6.35 -9.57 -14.98
N VAL A 87 6.46 -8.59 -14.08
CA VAL A 87 7.35 -8.66 -12.92
C VAL A 87 6.91 -9.75 -11.95
N ALA A 88 5.63 -9.84 -11.63
CA ALA A 88 5.08 -10.87 -10.74
C ALA A 88 5.39 -12.30 -11.21
N SER A 89 5.36 -12.54 -12.52
CA SER A 89 5.61 -13.85 -13.12
C SER A 89 7.04 -14.38 -12.89
N GLN A 90 7.98 -13.51 -12.52
CA GLN A 90 9.40 -13.84 -12.32
C GLN A 90 9.74 -14.23 -10.88
N LEU A 91 8.81 -14.05 -9.92
CA LEU A 91 9.13 -14.05 -8.49
C LEU A 91 8.80 -15.35 -7.74
N VAL A 92 8.23 -16.36 -8.41
CA VAL A 92 7.79 -17.64 -7.78
C VAL A 92 7.00 -17.38 -6.49
N MET A 93 5.98 -16.53 -6.60
CA MET A 93 5.28 -15.98 -5.44
C MET A 93 4.48 -17.04 -4.69
N ALA A 94 4.32 -16.85 -3.38
CA ALA A 94 3.44 -17.66 -2.56
C ALA A 94 1.97 -17.53 -3.03
N ALA A 95 1.21 -18.62 -2.90
CA ALA A 95 -0.23 -18.60 -3.15
C ALA A 95 -0.92 -17.56 -2.25
N GLY A 96 -1.88 -16.83 -2.84
CA GLY A 96 -2.62 -15.75 -2.16
C GLY A 96 -2.10 -14.34 -2.43
N ILE A 97 -0.91 -14.17 -3.02
CA ILE A 97 -0.45 -12.87 -3.54
C ILE A 97 -1.06 -12.65 -4.93
N TYR A 98 -1.73 -11.52 -5.14
CA TYR A 98 -2.32 -11.18 -6.44
C TYR A 98 -1.22 -10.93 -7.47
N ASN A 99 -1.28 -11.63 -8.60
CA ASN A 99 -0.27 -11.58 -9.65
C ASN A 99 -0.60 -10.63 -10.81
N TYR A 100 -1.73 -9.93 -10.79
CA TYR A 100 -2.15 -8.97 -11.83
C TYR A 100 -2.46 -9.56 -13.21
N TYR A 101 -2.60 -10.89 -13.32
CA TYR A 101 -3.07 -11.55 -14.53
C TYR A 101 -4.53 -11.16 -14.86
N GLU A 102 -4.84 -11.06 -16.15
CA GLU A 102 -6.20 -10.95 -16.68
C GLU A 102 -6.33 -11.96 -17.83
N ALA A 103 -7.48 -12.65 -17.88
CA ALA A 103 -7.73 -13.75 -18.82
C ALA A 103 -8.20 -13.27 -20.18
#